data_AF-A0AAV8VT28-F1
#
_entry.id   AF-A0AAV8VT28-F1
#
_cell.length_a   1.000
_cell.length_b   1.000
_cell.length_c   1.000
_cell.angle_alpha   90.00
_cell.angle_beta   90.00
_cell.angle_gamma   90.00
#
_symmetry.space_group_name_H-M   'P 1'
#
loop_
_entity.id
_entity.type
_entity.pdbx_description
1 polymer ?
#
loop_
_entity_poly.entity_id
_entity_poly.type
_entity_poly.pdbx_seq_one_letter_code
_entity_poly.pdbx_strand_id
1 'polypeptide(L)'
;MPLKWVLTKTCKNCKCPRDGHEVVAEHGARSRLGFVANHDSLDARSLGYTFVPPGLTSARQVDQYYSTLPSEEVPKLGSKGEMLRSQRIVRQLPKQDLSLSACKFVEPEYANSYQDFITGRNQVALDVGLAKATPPNSICADCSKPIHSTQISVTALRLGDAVWHPSCFKCKTCDDLLVDLAYCVYEDNIYCERHYAEKNEAKVRRLR
;
A
#
# COMPACT_ATOMS: atom_id res chain seq x y z
N MET A 1 13.56 1.96 -33.07
CA MET A 1 13.33 3.27 -32.40
C MET A 1 12.36 3.04 -31.25
N PRO A 2 12.74 3.20 -29.98
CA PRO A 2 11.83 2.88 -28.88
C PRO A 2 10.83 4.04 -28.71
N LEU A 3 9.54 3.73 -28.81
CA LEU A 3 8.45 4.64 -28.52
C LEU A 3 8.49 5.02 -27.03
N LYS A 4 8.97 6.24 -26.75
CA LYS A 4 8.81 6.89 -25.46
C LYS A 4 7.31 7.16 -25.22
N TRP A 5 6.63 6.24 -24.55
CA TRP A 5 5.32 6.50 -23.98
C TRP A 5 5.45 7.48 -22.81
N VAL A 6 5.56 8.77 -23.14
CA VAL A 6 5.38 9.85 -22.17
C VAL A 6 3.88 9.98 -21.96
N LEU A 7 3.32 9.18 -21.06
CA LEU A 7 2.10 9.55 -20.35
C LEU A 7 2.38 10.94 -19.78
N THR A 8 1.73 11.98 -20.33
CA THR A 8 1.99 13.36 -19.93
C THR A 8 1.78 13.46 -18.43
N LYS A 9 2.88 13.72 -17.69
CA LYS A 9 2.91 13.80 -16.22
C LYS A 9 1.98 14.87 -15.66
N THR A 10 1.36 15.67 -16.52
CA THR A 10 0.55 16.83 -16.18
C THR A 10 -0.79 16.85 -16.93
N CYS A 11 -1.85 17.20 -16.21
CA CYS A 11 -3.18 17.53 -16.72
C CYS A 11 -3.12 18.52 -17.90
N LYS A 12 -3.80 18.24 -19.02
CA LYS A 12 -3.81 19.16 -20.17
C LYS A 12 -4.55 20.47 -19.89
N ASN A 13 -5.59 20.43 -19.05
CA ASN A 13 -6.47 21.56 -18.70
C ASN A 13 -5.87 22.49 -17.64
N CYS A 14 -5.28 21.91 -16.61
CA CYS A 14 -4.94 22.54 -15.34
C CYS A 14 -3.45 22.46 -15.00
N LYS A 15 -2.65 21.77 -15.83
CA LYS A 15 -1.18 21.62 -15.75
C LYS A 15 -0.63 21.01 -14.45
N CYS A 16 -1.48 20.65 -13.47
CA CYS A 16 -1.06 19.93 -12.27
C CYS A 16 -0.57 18.52 -12.63
N PRO A 17 0.25 17.87 -11.76
CA PRO A 17 0.54 16.46 -11.90
C PRO A 17 -0.75 15.65 -12.05
N ARG A 18 -0.75 14.59 -12.87
CA ARG A 18 -1.96 13.78 -13.10
C ARG A 18 -2.58 13.25 -11.79
N ASP A 19 -1.73 13.02 -10.79
CA ASP A 19 -2.09 12.57 -9.44
C ASP A 19 -2.81 13.65 -8.61
N GLY A 20 -2.89 14.89 -9.11
CA GLY A 20 -3.56 16.04 -8.49
C GLY A 20 -5.04 16.21 -8.87
N HIS A 21 -5.58 15.35 -9.74
CA HIS A 21 -7.03 15.20 -9.87
C HIS A 21 -7.51 14.20 -8.83
N GLU A 22 -8.58 14.53 -8.10
CA GLU A 22 -9.23 13.64 -7.15
C GLU A 22 -9.48 12.25 -7.75
N VAL A 23 -8.56 11.34 -7.46
CA VAL A 23 -8.86 9.93 -7.34
C VAL A 23 -8.88 9.71 -5.83
N VAL A 24 -10.00 10.06 -5.19
CA VAL A 24 -10.17 9.75 -3.78
C VAL A 24 -10.09 8.23 -3.65
N ALA A 25 -9.09 7.77 -2.93
CA ALA A 25 -9.01 6.38 -2.53
C ALA A 25 -9.82 6.20 -1.26
N GLU A 26 -11.12 5.96 -1.41
CA GLU A 26 -12.01 5.78 -0.25
C GLU A 26 -11.60 4.60 0.65
N HIS A 27 -10.86 3.63 0.11
CA HIS A 27 -10.48 2.39 0.80
C HIS A 27 -9.01 2.01 0.56
N GLY A 28 -8.37 1.43 1.57
CA GLY A 28 -6.98 0.93 1.53
C GLY A 28 -6.82 -0.34 0.68
N ALA A 29 -5.59 -0.86 0.57
CA ALA A 29 -5.29 -1.98 -0.32
C ALA A 29 -6.09 -3.26 0.01
N ARG A 30 -6.38 -3.54 1.29
CA ARG A 30 -7.16 -4.74 1.67
C ARG A 30 -8.51 -4.82 0.96
N SER A 31 -9.30 -3.75 1.04
CA SER A 31 -10.62 -3.70 0.40
C SER A 31 -10.51 -3.76 -1.12
N ARG A 32 -9.49 -3.12 -1.70
CA ARG A 32 -9.27 -3.08 -3.16
C ARG A 32 -8.81 -4.41 -3.75
N LEU A 33 -8.10 -5.22 -2.96
CA LEU A 33 -7.59 -6.53 -3.35
C LEU A 33 -8.53 -7.68 -2.97
N GLY A 34 -9.69 -7.38 -2.36
CA GLY A 34 -10.66 -8.38 -1.95
C GLY A 34 -10.21 -9.22 -0.75
N PHE A 35 -9.27 -8.74 0.07
CA PHE A 35 -8.93 -9.41 1.32
C PHE A 35 -10.10 -9.25 2.31
N VAL A 36 -10.59 -10.38 2.83
CA VAL A 36 -11.71 -10.42 3.79
C VAL A 36 -11.39 -9.54 4.99
N ALA A 37 -12.29 -8.62 5.33
CA ALA A 37 -12.21 -7.82 6.54
C ALA A 37 -12.72 -8.63 7.73
N ASN A 38 -11.98 -8.66 8.83
CA ASN A 38 -12.57 -9.04 10.11
C ASN A 38 -13.52 -7.92 10.55
N HIS A 39 -14.69 -8.31 11.04
CA HIS A 39 -15.81 -7.42 11.40
C HIS A 39 -15.51 -6.44 12.56
N ASP A 40 -14.34 -6.55 13.21
CA ASP A 40 -13.93 -5.74 14.37
C ASP A 40 -13.05 -4.53 14.01
N SER A 41 -13.25 -3.93 12.83
CA SER A 41 -12.50 -2.73 12.46
C SER A 41 -13.07 -1.49 13.17
N LEU A 42 -12.23 -0.79 13.93
CA LEU A 42 -12.56 0.53 14.48
C LEU A 42 -12.96 1.49 13.36
N ASP A 43 -13.96 2.35 13.62
CA ASP A 43 -14.27 3.45 12.72
C ASP A 43 -13.17 4.52 12.80
N ALA A 44 -12.33 4.57 11.76
CA ALA A 44 -11.24 5.53 11.67
C ALA A 44 -11.71 6.98 11.83
N ARG A 45 -12.87 7.32 11.25
CA ARG A 45 -13.39 8.70 11.25
C ARG A 45 -13.78 9.14 12.66
N SER A 46 -14.41 8.26 13.45
CA SER A 46 -14.72 8.53 14.87
C SER A 46 -13.48 8.84 15.71
N LEU A 47 -12.30 8.34 15.30
CA LEU A 47 -11.01 8.58 15.96
C LEU A 47 -10.22 9.76 15.38
N GLY A 48 -10.77 10.47 14.39
CA GLY A 48 -10.11 11.61 13.76
C GLY A 48 -9.12 11.24 12.64
N TYR A 49 -9.15 10.01 12.14
CA TYR A 49 -8.26 9.52 11.08
C TYR A 49 -9.05 9.10 9.82
N THR A 50 -8.40 9.05 8.67
CA THR A 50 -8.97 8.41 7.46
C THR A 50 -8.64 6.93 7.35
N PHE A 51 -7.80 6.41 8.24
CA PHE A 51 -7.37 5.03 8.25
C PHE A 51 -6.95 4.58 9.64
N VAL A 52 -7.27 3.34 9.96
CA VAL A 52 -6.75 2.61 11.12
C VAL A 52 -6.03 1.38 10.61
N PRO A 53 -4.75 1.17 10.95
CA PRO A 53 -4.03 -0.04 10.62
C PRO A 53 -4.80 -1.31 11.03
N PRO A 54 -4.90 -2.32 10.15
CA PRO A 54 -5.55 -3.57 10.48
C PRO A 54 -4.96 -4.20 11.75
N GLY A 55 -5.80 -4.77 12.62
CA GLY A 55 -5.38 -5.46 13.85
C GLY A 55 -5.36 -4.59 15.11
N LEU A 56 -5.55 -3.27 14.99
CA LEU A 56 -5.74 -2.38 16.13
C LEU A 56 -7.21 -2.33 16.54
N THR A 57 -7.49 -2.58 17.82
CA THR A 57 -8.87 -2.74 18.34
C THR A 57 -9.24 -1.71 19.40
N SER A 58 -8.31 -0.83 19.80
CA SER A 58 -8.60 0.29 20.71
C SER A 58 -7.95 1.60 20.26
N ALA A 59 -8.57 2.73 20.61
CA ALA A 59 -8.04 4.07 20.33
C ALA A 59 -6.61 4.26 20.87
N ARG A 60 -6.32 3.72 22.06
CA ARG A 60 -4.97 3.75 22.66
C ARG A 60 -3.93 3.09 21.76
N GLN A 61 -4.25 1.95 21.15
CA GLN A 61 -3.31 1.28 20.24
C GLN A 61 -3.12 2.08 18.94
N VAL A 62 -4.17 2.72 18.44
CA VAL A 62 -4.09 3.62 17.27
C VAL A 62 -3.17 4.80 17.55
N ASP A 63 -3.33 5.44 18.71
CA ASP A 63 -2.46 6.56 19.11
C ASP A 63 -1.01 6.10 19.34
N GLN A 64 -0.81 4.94 19.97
CA GLN A 64 0.52 4.35 20.11
C GLN A 64 1.18 4.08 18.74
N TYR A 65 0.44 3.53 17.78
CA TYR A 65 0.93 3.32 16.42
C TYR A 65 1.35 4.65 15.78
N TYR A 66 0.45 5.62 15.71
CA TYR A 66 0.72 6.89 15.02
C TYR A 66 1.75 7.77 15.72
N SER A 67 1.94 7.62 17.03
CA SER A 67 2.99 8.33 17.79
C SER A 67 4.42 7.98 17.33
N THR A 68 4.60 6.86 16.62
CA THR A 68 5.90 6.41 16.10
C THR A 68 6.22 6.94 14.69
N LEU A 69 5.27 7.62 14.05
CA LEU A 69 5.42 8.16 12.70
C LEU A 69 5.62 9.69 12.73
N PRO A 70 6.28 10.27 11.71
CA PRO A 70 6.34 11.72 11.54
C PRO A 70 4.93 12.31 11.42
N SER A 71 4.68 13.45 12.07
CA SER A 71 3.33 14.01 12.17
C SER A 71 2.71 14.37 10.81
N GLU A 72 3.52 14.72 9.82
CA GLU A 72 3.09 14.99 8.45
C GLU A 72 2.65 13.75 7.66
N GLU A 73 3.03 12.54 8.11
CA GLU A 73 2.65 11.28 7.47
C GLU A 73 1.38 10.67 8.07
N VAL A 74 0.94 11.15 9.24
CA VAL A 74 -0.23 10.62 9.95
C VAL A 74 -1.52 11.05 9.21
N PRO A 75 -2.40 10.11 8.80
CA PRO A 75 -3.58 10.40 7.99
C PRO A 75 -4.76 10.92 8.82
N LYS A 76 -4.54 12.01 9.58
CA LYS A 76 -5.61 12.72 10.29
C LYS A 76 -6.57 13.39 9.31
N LEU A 77 -7.85 13.51 9.68
CA LEU A 77 -8.85 14.21 8.87
C LEU A 77 -8.41 15.66 8.58
N GLY A 78 -8.47 16.06 7.31
CA GLY A 78 -8.07 17.37 6.80
C GLY A 78 -6.56 17.61 6.77
N SER A 79 -5.72 16.61 7.06
CA SER A 79 -4.27 16.80 7.19
C SER A 79 -3.50 16.56 5.89
N LYS A 80 -2.23 16.98 5.88
CA LYS A 80 -1.29 16.61 4.81
C LYS A 80 -1.11 15.10 4.68
N GLY A 81 -1.11 14.37 5.79
CA GLY A 81 -0.97 12.92 5.79
C GLY A 81 -2.14 12.21 5.11
N GLU A 82 -3.37 12.73 5.23
CA GLU A 82 -4.53 12.21 4.50
C GLU A 82 -4.35 12.34 2.97
N MET A 83 -3.90 13.50 2.52
CA MET A 83 -3.65 13.75 1.10
C MET A 83 -2.53 12.84 0.58
N LEU A 84 -1.43 12.71 1.33
CA LEU A 84 -0.30 11.84 0.97
C LEU A 84 -0.71 10.37 0.92
N ARG A 85 -1.49 9.91 1.90
CA ARG A 85 -2.05 8.55 1.91
C ARG A 85 -2.88 8.28 0.66
N SER A 86 -3.81 9.18 0.33
CA SER A 86 -4.67 9.04 -0.86
C SER A 86 -3.84 8.98 -2.14
N GLN A 87 -2.84 9.86 -2.29
CA GLN A 87 -1.92 9.85 -3.44
C GLN A 87 -1.13 8.54 -3.53
N ARG A 88 -0.62 8.02 -2.40
CA ARG A 88 0.10 6.74 -2.35
C ARG A 88 -0.77 5.58 -2.84
N ILE A 89 -2.01 5.48 -2.37
CA ILE A 89 -2.92 4.41 -2.79
C ILE A 89 -3.22 4.49 -4.29
N VAL A 90 -3.48 5.68 -4.82
CA VAL A 90 -3.76 5.86 -6.26
C VAL A 90 -2.56 5.51 -7.11
N ARG A 91 -1.37 5.94 -6.68
CA ARG A 91 -0.11 5.67 -7.40
C ARG A 91 0.23 4.18 -7.43
N GLN A 92 -0.10 3.46 -6.36
CA GLN A 92 0.27 2.05 -6.19
C GLN A 92 -0.82 1.08 -6.66
N LEU A 93 -2.10 1.47 -6.56
CA LEU A 93 -3.27 0.70 -6.98
C LEU A 93 -4.21 1.58 -7.83
N PRO A 94 -3.82 1.94 -9.06
CA PRO A 94 -4.69 2.68 -9.97
C PRO A 94 -6.02 1.94 -10.21
N LYS A 95 -7.12 2.67 -10.46
CA LYS A 95 -8.42 2.05 -10.72
C LYS A 95 -8.40 1.14 -11.97
N GLN A 96 -7.55 1.47 -12.93
CA GLN A 96 -7.30 0.70 -14.16
C GLN A 96 -6.70 -0.66 -13.85
N ASP A 97 -5.94 -0.79 -12.76
CA ASP A 97 -5.30 -2.04 -12.36
C ASP A 97 -6.25 -2.91 -11.51
N LEU A 98 -7.50 -2.47 -11.32
CA LEU A 98 -8.53 -3.14 -10.53
C LEU A 98 -9.79 -3.46 -11.35
N SER A 99 -10.14 -2.63 -12.34
CA SER A 99 -11.31 -2.85 -13.19
C SER A 99 -11.07 -2.51 -14.66
N LEU A 100 -11.47 -3.45 -15.54
CA LEU A 100 -11.45 -3.24 -16.99
C LEU A 100 -12.35 -2.08 -17.40
N SER A 101 -13.48 -1.87 -16.71
CA SER A 101 -14.38 -0.73 -16.99
C SER A 101 -13.76 0.64 -16.68
N ALA A 102 -12.70 0.68 -15.85
CA ALA A 102 -11.94 1.90 -15.60
C ALA A 102 -10.90 2.18 -16.70
N CYS A 103 -10.68 1.24 -17.62
CA CYS A 103 -9.79 1.38 -18.76
C CYS A 103 -10.53 2.01 -19.94
N LYS A 104 -10.09 3.19 -20.39
CA LYS A 104 -10.76 3.93 -21.48
C LYS A 104 -10.41 3.45 -22.89
N PHE A 105 -9.31 2.72 -23.06
CA PHE A 105 -8.71 2.42 -24.36
C PHE A 105 -8.20 0.98 -24.47
N VAL A 106 -8.88 0.03 -23.83
CA VAL A 106 -8.58 -1.39 -24.01
C VAL A 106 -9.57 -1.96 -25.01
N GLU A 107 -9.06 -2.38 -26.17
CA GLU A 107 -9.90 -3.00 -27.19
C GLU A 107 -10.41 -4.37 -26.69
N PRO A 108 -11.60 -4.82 -27.11
CA PRO A 108 -12.19 -6.06 -26.62
C PRO A 108 -11.30 -7.29 -26.78
N GLU A 109 -10.47 -7.31 -27.83
CA GLU A 109 -9.48 -8.37 -28.10
C GLU A 109 -8.42 -8.53 -26.99
N TYR A 110 -8.11 -7.47 -26.24
CA TYR A 110 -7.16 -7.50 -25.14
C TYR A 110 -7.80 -7.77 -23.77
N ALA A 111 -9.10 -8.08 -23.72
CA ALA A 111 -9.79 -8.37 -22.46
C ALA A 111 -9.19 -9.57 -21.71
N ASN A 112 -8.73 -10.60 -22.44
CA ASN A 112 -8.06 -11.76 -21.85
C ASN A 112 -6.70 -11.38 -21.26
N SER A 113 -5.88 -10.62 -21.99
CA SER A 113 -4.59 -10.12 -21.51
C SER A 113 -4.74 -9.26 -20.24
N TYR A 114 -5.84 -8.52 -20.12
CA TYR A 114 -6.19 -7.80 -18.90
C TYR A 114 -6.46 -8.75 -17.72
N GLN A 115 -7.24 -9.82 -17.94
CA GLN A 115 -7.49 -10.82 -16.89
C GLN A 115 -6.20 -11.51 -16.44
N ASP A 116 -5.31 -11.83 -17.37
CA ASP A 116 -3.99 -12.39 -17.07
C ASP A 116 -3.15 -11.43 -16.22
N PHE A 117 -3.18 -10.13 -16.54
CA PHE A 117 -2.52 -9.10 -15.74
C PHE A 117 -3.04 -9.06 -14.30
N ILE A 118 -4.36 -9.01 -14.11
CA ILE A 118 -4.97 -9.00 -12.77
C ILE A 118 -4.63 -10.26 -11.99
N THR A 119 -4.71 -11.41 -12.64
CA THR A 119 -4.38 -12.71 -12.04
C THR A 119 -2.92 -12.74 -11.60
N GLY A 120 -1.99 -12.34 -12.48
CA GLY A 120 -0.57 -12.26 -12.15
C GLY A 120 -0.27 -11.29 -11.01
N ARG A 121 -0.91 -10.11 -10.99
CA ARG A 121 -0.76 -9.11 -9.93
C ARG A 121 -1.25 -9.65 -8.58
N ASN A 122 -2.42 -10.27 -8.54
CA ASN A 122 -2.99 -10.84 -7.32
C ASN A 122 -2.17 -12.04 -6.82
N GLN A 123 -1.51 -12.79 -7.70
CA GLN A 123 -0.61 -13.89 -7.32
C GLN A 123 0.69 -13.40 -6.65
N VAL A 124 1.16 -12.20 -6.99
CA VAL A 124 2.41 -11.64 -6.42
C VAL A 124 2.18 -10.78 -5.18
N ALA A 125 0.98 -10.22 -5.02
CA ALA A 125 0.58 -9.51 -3.80
C ALA A 125 0.43 -10.51 -2.65
N LEU A 126 1.26 -10.38 -1.60
CA LEU A 126 1.30 -11.36 -0.53
C LEU A 126 0.17 -11.16 0.49
N ASP A 127 0.08 -9.94 1.03
CA ASP A 127 -0.96 -9.48 1.94
C ASP A 127 -0.76 -7.97 2.19
N VAL A 128 -1.52 -7.42 3.13
CA VAL A 128 -1.27 -6.12 3.78
C VAL A 128 -0.73 -6.36 5.19
N GLY A 129 0.10 -5.43 5.69
CA GLY A 129 0.63 -5.52 7.05
C GLY A 129 -0.47 -5.52 8.13
N LEU A 130 -0.27 -6.30 9.19
CA LEU A 130 -1.16 -6.36 10.36
C LEU A 130 -0.45 -5.74 11.57
N ALA A 131 -1.00 -4.65 12.10
CA ALA A 131 -0.50 -4.01 13.30
C ALA A 131 -1.07 -4.68 14.56
N LYS A 132 -0.20 -4.94 15.54
CA LYS A 132 -0.60 -5.61 16.80
C LYS A 132 0.34 -5.24 17.94
N ALA A 133 -0.06 -5.58 19.17
CA ALA A 133 0.83 -5.49 20.33
C ALA A 133 2.10 -6.32 20.10
N THR A 134 3.25 -5.74 20.43
CA THR A 134 4.56 -6.34 20.15
C THR A 134 4.79 -7.56 21.05
N PRO A 135 5.11 -8.74 20.48
CA PRO A 135 5.54 -9.91 21.26
C PRO A 135 6.78 -9.60 22.10
N PRO A 136 6.98 -10.27 23.27
CA PRO A 136 8.20 -10.10 24.04
C PRO A 136 9.45 -10.47 23.24
N ASN A 137 10.57 -9.79 23.50
CA ASN A 137 11.87 -10.03 22.85
C ASN A 137 11.85 -9.90 21.31
N SER A 138 10.96 -9.07 20.78
CA SER A 138 10.86 -8.79 19.35
C SER A 138 12.04 -7.97 18.83
N ILE A 139 12.60 -8.36 17.69
CA ILE A 139 13.64 -7.62 16.96
C ILE A 139 13.06 -7.19 15.61
N CYS A 140 13.21 -5.92 15.26
CA CYS A 140 12.71 -5.41 13.99
C CYS A 140 13.49 -6.01 12.81
N ALA A 141 12.78 -6.59 11.84
CA ALA A 141 13.35 -7.25 10.68
C ALA A 141 14.05 -6.29 9.68
N ASP A 142 13.82 -4.98 9.75
CA ASP A 142 14.48 -3.99 8.88
C ASP A 142 15.68 -3.33 9.56
N CYS A 143 15.50 -2.75 10.75
CA CYS A 143 16.57 -1.99 11.41
C CYS A 143 17.38 -2.78 12.46
N SER A 144 17.02 -4.05 12.70
CA SER A 144 17.64 -4.96 13.67
C SER A 144 17.67 -4.45 15.13
N LYS A 145 16.90 -3.41 15.44
CA LYS A 145 16.74 -2.87 16.81
C LYS A 145 15.59 -3.58 17.53
N PRO A 146 15.66 -3.74 18.87
CA PRO A 146 14.57 -4.31 19.64
C PRO A 146 13.32 -3.43 19.57
N ILE A 147 12.14 -4.06 19.54
CA ILE A 147 10.84 -3.41 19.68
C ILE A 147 10.34 -3.70 21.09
N HIS A 148 10.01 -2.66 21.87
CA HIS A 148 9.54 -2.87 23.24
C HIS A 148 8.13 -3.50 23.24
N SER A 149 7.87 -4.42 24.16
CA SER A 149 6.58 -5.13 24.27
C SER A 149 5.38 -4.21 24.54
N THR A 150 5.63 -2.99 25.04
CA THR A 150 4.61 -1.95 25.25
C THR A 150 4.25 -1.17 23.99
N GLN A 151 4.98 -1.38 22.89
CA GLN A 151 4.78 -0.70 21.60
C GLN A 151 3.92 -1.54 20.65
N ILE A 152 3.49 -0.90 19.56
CA ILE A 152 2.84 -1.57 18.44
C ILE A 152 3.90 -1.97 17.41
N SER A 153 3.77 -3.18 16.88
CA SER A 153 4.57 -3.68 15.76
C SER A 153 3.67 -4.01 14.58
N VAL A 154 4.24 -4.04 13.39
CA VAL A 154 3.58 -4.54 12.17
C VAL A 154 4.11 -5.92 11.87
N THR A 155 3.23 -6.83 11.46
CA THR A 155 3.57 -8.20 11.06
C THR A 155 3.09 -8.47 9.65
N ALA A 156 3.84 -9.30 8.93
CA ALA A 156 3.53 -9.75 7.59
C ALA A 156 3.28 -11.26 7.65
N LEU A 157 2.02 -11.68 7.64
CA LEU A 157 1.62 -13.08 7.88
C LEU A 157 2.27 -14.09 6.92
N ARG A 158 2.65 -13.63 5.71
CA ARG A 158 3.32 -14.45 4.70
C ARG A 158 4.85 -14.57 4.90
N LEU A 159 5.40 -13.81 5.84
CA LEU A 159 6.83 -13.78 6.19
C LEU A 159 7.11 -14.40 7.56
N GLY A 160 6.24 -15.31 8.02
CA GLY A 160 6.38 -16.00 9.30
C GLY A 160 6.24 -15.06 10.48
N ASP A 161 7.14 -15.19 11.46
CA ASP A 161 7.10 -14.46 12.73
C ASP A 161 7.85 -13.12 12.70
N ALA A 162 8.25 -12.67 11.51
CA ALA A 162 8.93 -11.39 11.35
C ALA A 162 8.03 -10.22 11.79
N VAL A 163 8.65 -9.25 12.47
CA VAL A 163 7.99 -8.05 12.99
C VAL A 163 8.78 -6.79 12.61
N TRP A 164 8.07 -5.70 12.40
CA TRP A 164 8.65 -4.40 12.04
C TRP A 164 8.14 -3.32 12.98
N HIS A 165 8.96 -2.30 13.21
CA HIS A 165 8.42 -1.02 13.67
C HIS A 165 7.42 -0.48 12.63
N PRO A 166 6.40 0.28 13.03
CA PRO A 166 5.51 0.97 12.10
C PRO A 166 6.24 1.75 11.01
N SER A 167 7.29 2.50 11.36
CA SER A 167 8.11 3.28 10.43
C SER A 167 9.09 2.46 9.59
N CYS A 168 9.35 1.22 9.97
CA CYS A 168 10.24 0.29 9.26
C CYS A 168 9.48 -0.58 8.24
N PHE A 169 8.15 -0.69 8.34
CA PHE A 169 7.36 -1.46 7.40
C PHE A 169 7.06 -0.64 6.14
N LYS A 170 8.09 -0.43 5.32
CA LYS A 170 8.07 0.45 4.15
C LYS A 170 8.75 -0.18 2.93
N CYS A 171 8.36 0.27 1.75
CA CYS A 171 8.99 -0.19 0.51
C CYS A 171 10.47 0.22 0.46
N LYS A 172 11.35 -0.74 0.16
CA LYS A 172 12.79 -0.50 0.06
C LYS A 172 13.21 0.57 -0.97
N THR A 173 12.36 0.88 -1.95
CA THR A 173 12.68 1.79 -3.05
C THR A 173 12.05 3.19 -2.91
N CYS A 174 10.79 3.33 -2.47
CA CYS A 174 10.16 4.66 -2.28
C CYS A 174 9.98 5.09 -0.82
N ASP A 175 10.31 4.23 0.14
CA ASP A 175 10.06 4.47 1.57
C ASP A 175 8.58 4.68 1.94
N ASP A 176 7.62 4.43 1.05
CA ASP A 176 6.19 4.45 1.39
C ASP A 176 5.88 3.35 2.40
N LEU A 177 5.12 3.70 3.45
CA LEU A 177 4.57 2.75 4.42
C LEU A 177 3.66 1.73 3.73
N LEU A 178 3.90 0.45 4.01
CA LEU A 178 3.17 -0.66 3.41
C LEU A 178 2.05 -1.21 4.30
N VAL A 179 1.80 -0.64 5.48
CA VAL A 179 0.72 -1.12 6.37
C VAL A 179 -0.67 -0.94 5.76
N ASP A 180 -0.79 -0.05 4.78
CA ASP A 180 -2.03 0.32 4.08
C ASP A 180 -1.99 -0.09 2.60
N LEU A 181 -0.87 -0.69 2.16
CA LEU A 181 -0.61 -1.13 0.79
C LEU A 181 -0.33 -2.65 0.78
N ALA A 182 -0.52 -3.30 -0.35
CA ALA A 182 0.02 -4.65 -0.48
C ALA A 182 1.55 -4.60 -0.51
N TYR A 183 2.17 -5.57 0.16
CA TYR A 183 3.59 -5.81 0.08
C TYR A 183 3.90 -7.06 -0.75
N CYS A 184 5.04 -7.01 -1.42
CA CYS A 184 5.67 -8.10 -2.14
C CYS A 184 7.09 -8.31 -1.60
N VAL A 185 7.64 -9.50 -1.78
CA VAL A 185 8.98 -9.85 -1.26
C VAL A 185 9.89 -10.25 -2.41
N TYR A 186 11.09 -9.69 -2.42
CA TYR A 186 12.15 -10.01 -3.38
C TYR A 186 13.50 -9.89 -2.69
N GLU A 187 14.34 -10.92 -2.78
CA GLU A 187 15.69 -10.94 -2.16
C GLU A 187 15.66 -10.45 -0.70
N ASP A 188 14.79 -11.04 0.12
CA ASP A 188 14.59 -10.73 1.55
C ASP A 188 14.16 -9.28 1.88
N ASN A 189 13.85 -8.48 0.87
CA ASN A 189 13.36 -7.11 1.03
C ASN A 189 11.87 -7.00 0.68
N ILE A 190 11.17 -6.08 1.34
CA ILE A 190 9.76 -5.76 1.07
C ILE A 190 9.61 -4.58 0.12
N TYR A 191 8.69 -4.72 -0.84
CA TYR A 191 8.42 -3.75 -1.88
C TYR A 191 6.91 -3.51 -2.01
N CYS A 192 6.52 -2.32 -2.48
CA CYS A 192 5.17 -2.12 -3.01
C CYS A 192 5.01 -2.86 -4.35
N GLU A 193 3.77 -3.15 -4.74
CA GLU A 193 3.47 -3.85 -6.01
C GLU A 193 4.18 -3.21 -7.21
N ARG A 194 4.15 -1.86 -7.33
CA ARG A 194 4.80 -1.14 -8.43
C ARG A 194 6.30 -1.43 -8.54
N HIS A 195 7.03 -1.28 -7.43
CA HIS A 195 8.47 -1.48 -7.44
C HIS A 195 8.86 -2.94 -7.53
N TYR A 196 8.03 -3.85 -7.00
CA TYR A 196 8.21 -5.28 -7.22
C TYR A 196 8.09 -5.64 -8.70
N ALA A 197 7.08 -5.10 -9.40
CA ALA A 197 6.91 -5.31 -10.85
C ALA A 197 8.12 -4.79 -11.67
N GLU A 198 8.68 -3.64 -11.29
CA GLU A 198 9.91 -3.09 -11.89
C GLU A 198 11.14 -3.98 -11.62
N LYS A 199 11.25 -4.59 -10.44
CA LYS A 199 12.33 -5.55 -10.11
C LYS A 199 12.18 -6.88 -10.85
N ASN A 200 10.95 -7.33 -11.07
CA ASN A 200 10.63 -8.59 -11.74
C ASN A 200 10.49 -8.42 -13.27
N GLU A 201 11.25 -7.50 -13.88
CA GLU A 201 11.29 -7.23 -15.33
C GLU A 201 11.72 -8.45 -16.20
N ALA A 202 11.86 -9.65 -15.63
CA ALA A 202 12.05 -10.90 -16.35
C ALA A 202 10.75 -11.51 -16.94
N LYS A 203 9.54 -11.02 -16.59
CA LYS A 203 8.27 -11.59 -17.14
C LYS A 203 7.30 -10.61 -17.80
N VAL A 204 7.43 -9.29 -17.57
CA VAL A 204 6.43 -8.30 -18.05
C VAL A 204 6.74 -7.72 -19.44
N ARG A 205 7.93 -7.97 -20.00
CA ARG A 205 8.31 -7.50 -21.36
C ARG A 205 7.69 -8.28 -22.52
N ARG A 206 6.87 -9.31 -22.28
CA ARG A 206 6.21 -10.08 -23.36
C ARG A 206 4.81 -9.60 -23.74
N LEU A 207 4.30 -8.55 -23.12
CA LEU A 207 2.96 -8.00 -23.40
C LEU A 207 2.95 -6.47 -23.55
N ARG A 208 4.05 -5.86 -23.98
CA ARG A 208 4.09 -4.45 -24.41
C ARG A 208 4.52 -4.36 -25.86
#